data_AF-A0A2E9EC90-F1
#
_entry.id   AF-A0A2E9EC90-F1
#
_cell.length_a   1.000
_cell.length_b   1.000
_cell.length_c   1.000
_cell.angle_alpha   90.00
_cell.angle_beta   90.00
_cell.angle_gamma   90.00
#
_symmetry.space_group_name_H-M   'P 1'
#
loop_
_entity.id
_entity.type
_entity.pdbx_description
1 polymer ?
#
loop_
_entity_poly.entity_id
_entity_poly.type
_entity_poly.pdbx_seq_one_letter_code
_entity_poly.pdbx_strand_id
1 'polypeptide(L)'
;MSEAEISPLKQLSVLSKSLFKLLDEEFELLSGRDFLSVEKIQVQKVEKMQELDILWKSLGSSDLSGDQLVLFDEIRSKLEECKDKHLRNDILLKKQMEITKNLISVLTNRNELQTNVYNKLGKLS
;
A
#
# COMPACT_ATOMS: atom_id res chain seq x y z
N MET A 1 -5.41 -36.88 -12.98
CA MET A 1 -4.64 -35.98 -12.09
C MET A 1 -4.67 -34.62 -12.80
N SER A 2 -5.68 -33.78 -12.59
CA SER A 2 -6.10 -33.02 -11.39
C SER A 2 -5.67 -31.55 -11.53
N GLU A 3 -6.48 -30.78 -12.25
CA GLU A 3 -6.69 -29.38 -11.94
C GLU A 3 -8.17 -29.26 -11.64
N ALA A 4 -8.50 -29.24 -10.36
CA ALA A 4 -9.83 -28.84 -9.94
C ALA A 4 -10.02 -27.41 -10.46
N GLU A 5 -10.90 -27.20 -11.44
CA GLU A 5 -11.30 -25.87 -11.86
C GLU A 5 -11.86 -25.15 -10.63
N ILE A 6 -11.01 -24.35 -9.99
CA ILE A 6 -11.41 -23.50 -8.89
C ILE A 6 -12.34 -22.48 -9.53
N SER A 7 -13.63 -22.52 -9.17
CA SER A 7 -14.63 -21.55 -9.62
C SER A 7 -14.05 -20.12 -9.56
N PRO A 8 -14.23 -19.27 -10.58
CA PRO A 8 -13.71 -17.90 -10.60
C PRO A 8 -14.01 -17.11 -9.32
N LEU A 9 -15.17 -17.36 -8.70
CA LEU A 9 -15.57 -16.77 -7.42
C LEU A 9 -14.68 -17.22 -6.25
N LYS A 10 -14.27 -18.49 -6.22
CA LYS A 10 -13.31 -19.00 -5.23
C LYS A 10 -11.91 -18.42 -5.45
N GLN A 11 -11.48 -18.26 -6.70
CA GLN A 11 -10.20 -17.60 -7.01
C GLN A 11 -10.20 -16.14 -6.55
N LEU A 12 -11.29 -15.42 -6.82
CA LEU A 12 -11.49 -14.04 -6.36
C LEU A 12 -11.46 -13.93 -4.82
N SER A 13 -12.03 -14.91 -4.12
CA SER A 13 -11.95 -15.00 -2.65
C SER A 13 -10.51 -15.23 -2.15
N VAL A 14 -9.74 -16.07 -2.83
CA VAL A 14 -8.32 -16.30 -2.48
C VAL A 14 -7.49 -15.04 -2.72
N LEU A 15 -7.67 -14.38 -3.85
CA LEU A 15 -6.93 -13.16 -4.20
C LEU A 15 -7.25 -12.00 -3.27
N SER A 16 -8.53 -11.77 -2.94
CA SER A 16 -8.93 -10.72 -1.99
C SER A 16 -8.31 -10.95 -0.60
N LYS A 17 -8.29 -12.20 -0.11
CA LYS A 17 -7.60 -12.56 1.14
C LYS A 17 -6.08 -12.39 1.05
N SER A 18 -5.49 -12.70 -0.09
CA SER A 18 -4.06 -12.50 -0.34
C SER A 18 -3.69 -11.00 -0.34
N LEU A 19 -4.47 -10.17 -1.03
CA LEU A 19 -4.30 -8.72 -1.04
C LEU A 19 -4.45 -8.13 0.36
N PHE A 20 -5.45 -8.57 1.12
CA PHE A 20 -5.65 -8.15 2.50
C PHE A 20 -4.39 -8.39 3.36
N LYS A 21 -3.80 -9.58 3.27
CA LYS A 21 -2.57 -9.92 4.00
C LYS A 21 -1.37 -9.11 3.50
N LEU A 22 -1.26 -8.93 2.19
CA LEU A 22 -0.18 -8.14 1.59
C LEU A 22 -0.19 -6.68 2.06
N LEU A 23 -1.37 -6.10 2.24
CA LEU A 23 -1.53 -4.74 2.77
C LEU A 23 -1.16 -4.64 4.25
N ASP A 24 -1.38 -5.70 5.04
CA ASP A 24 -0.88 -5.76 6.43
C ASP A 24 0.65 -5.90 6.47
N GLU A 25 1.23 -6.72 5.60
CA GLU A 25 2.69 -6.83 5.47
C GLU A 25 3.33 -5.51 5.03
N GLU A 26 2.73 -4.83 4.06
CA GLU A 26 3.14 -3.48 3.63
C GLU A 26 3.13 -2.50 4.82
N PHE A 27 2.12 -2.56 5.68
CA PHE A 27 2.04 -1.70 6.86
C PHE A 27 3.18 -1.96 7.85
N GLU A 28 3.50 -3.23 8.12
CA GLU A 28 4.58 -3.60 9.04
C GLU A 28 5.95 -3.17 8.49
N LEU A 29 6.19 -3.37 7.19
CA LEU A 29 7.44 -2.92 6.55
C LEU A 29 7.56 -1.39 6.51
N LEU A 30 6.46 -0.68 6.20
CA LEU A 30 6.42 0.78 6.29
C LEU A 30 6.70 1.25 7.71
N SER A 31 6.14 0.58 8.73
CA SER A 31 6.37 0.89 10.14
C SER A 31 7.84 0.66 10.53
N GLY A 32 8.45 -0.41 10.00
CA GLY A 32 9.87 -0.72 10.13
C GLY A 32 10.81 0.13 9.25
N ARG A 33 10.26 1.00 8.39
CA ARG A 33 11.00 1.83 7.41
C ARG A 33 11.84 1.02 6.42
N ASP A 34 11.43 -0.21 6.12
CA ASP A 34 12.08 -1.04 5.10
C ASP A 34 11.50 -0.73 3.72
N PHE A 35 11.93 0.38 3.13
CA PHE A 35 11.41 0.85 1.84
C PHE A 35 11.79 -0.07 0.66
N LEU A 36 12.89 -0.82 0.77
CA LEU A 36 13.32 -1.76 -0.27
C LEU A 36 12.36 -2.94 -0.36
N SER A 37 11.93 -3.48 0.79
CA SER A 37 10.92 -4.54 0.82
C SER A 37 9.54 -4.00 0.47
N VAL A 38 9.20 -2.76 0.86
CA VAL A 38 7.95 -2.10 0.43
C VAL A 38 7.86 -1.97 -1.08
N GLU A 39 8.94 -1.59 -1.77
CA GLU A 39 8.97 -1.49 -3.24
C GLU A 39 8.65 -2.84 -3.91
N LYS A 40 9.22 -3.94 -3.41
CA LYS A 40 8.90 -5.29 -3.89
C LYS A 40 7.42 -5.63 -3.68
N ILE A 41 6.87 -5.26 -2.53
CA ILE A 41 5.44 -5.46 -2.24
C ILE A 41 4.55 -4.61 -3.15
N GLN A 42 4.96 -3.39 -3.54
CA GLN A 42 4.17 -2.58 -4.48
C GLN A 42 3.94 -3.31 -5.80
N VAL A 43 4.98 -3.97 -6.34
CA VAL A 43 4.87 -4.74 -7.59
C VAL A 43 3.84 -5.86 -7.43
N GLN A 44 3.96 -6.66 -6.37
CA GLN A 44 3.03 -7.75 -6.08
C GLN A 44 1.59 -7.26 -5.85
N LYS A 45 1.43 -6.09 -5.23
CA LYS A 45 0.12 -5.48 -4.98
C LYS A 45 -0.56 -5.10 -6.30
N VAL A 46 0.18 -4.48 -7.22
CA VAL A 46 -0.34 -4.09 -8.54
C VAL A 46 -0.73 -5.33 -9.35
N GLU A 47 0.12 -6.36 -9.39
CA GLU A 47 -0.18 -7.63 -10.07
C GLU A 47 -1.48 -8.25 -9.54
N LYS A 48 -1.63 -8.36 -8.21
CA LYS A 48 -2.86 -8.88 -7.59
C LYS A 48 -4.08 -8.04 -7.87
N MET A 49 -3.95 -6.70 -7.89
CA MET A 49 -5.07 -5.81 -8.23
C MET A 49 -5.51 -5.99 -9.69
N GLN A 50 -4.57 -6.21 -10.60
CA GLN A 50 -4.87 -6.49 -12.02
C GLN A 50 -5.57 -7.85 -12.17
N GLU A 51 -5.08 -8.89 -11.50
CA GLU A 51 -5.74 -10.21 -11.48
C GLU A 51 -7.17 -10.14 -10.90
N LEU A 52 -7.34 -9.39 -9.81
CA LEU A 52 -8.65 -9.12 -9.21
C LEU A 52 -9.58 -8.42 -10.20
N ASP A 53 -9.12 -7.38 -10.90
CA ASP A 53 -9.93 -6.64 -11.87
C ASP A 53 -10.41 -7.53 -13.04
N ILE A 54 -9.53 -8.38 -13.57
CA ILE A 54 -9.87 -9.32 -14.64
C ILE A 54 -10.95 -10.30 -14.18
N LEU A 55 -10.76 -10.93 -13.02
CA LEU A 55 -11.72 -11.90 -12.47
C LEU A 55 -13.04 -11.24 -12.07
N TRP A 56 -12.98 -10.03 -11.52
CA TRP A 56 -14.16 -9.26 -11.14
C TRP A 56 -15.03 -8.95 -12.35
N LYS A 57 -14.43 -8.51 -13.45
CA LYS A 57 -15.13 -8.26 -14.72
C LYS A 57 -15.71 -9.53 -15.32
N SER A 58 -14.98 -10.64 -15.24
CA SER A 58 -15.47 -11.96 -15.68
C SER A 58 -16.67 -12.46 -14.86
N LEU A 59 -16.80 -12.03 -13.60
CA LEU A 59 -17.94 -12.40 -12.76
C LEU A 59 -19.17 -11.53 -13.00
N GLY A 60 -18.99 -10.25 -13.36
CA GLY A 60 -20.10 -9.32 -13.62
C GLY A 60 -21.00 -9.72 -14.81
N SER A 61 -20.52 -10.63 -15.67
CA SER A 61 -21.29 -11.24 -16.76
C SER A 61 -21.90 -12.60 -16.39
N SER A 62 -21.68 -13.09 -15.17
CA SER A 62 -22.15 -14.40 -14.70
C SER A 62 -23.44 -14.27 -13.88
N ASP A 63 -24.38 -15.20 -14.05
CA ASP A 63 -25.64 -15.23 -13.30
C ASP A 63 -25.42 -15.89 -11.93
N LEU A 64 -25.04 -15.08 -10.93
CA LEU A 64 -24.78 -15.55 -9.57
C LEU A 64 -26.10 -15.82 -8.83
N SER A 65 -26.21 -16.95 -8.15
CA SER A 65 -27.42 -17.32 -7.41
C SER A 65 -27.11 -17.99 -6.07
N GLY A 66 -28.02 -17.81 -5.10
CA GLY A 66 -27.95 -18.41 -3.76
C GLY A 66 -26.62 -18.14 -3.06
N ASP A 67 -25.93 -19.22 -2.68
CA ASP A 67 -24.65 -19.17 -1.96
C ASP A 67 -23.54 -18.43 -2.72
N GLN A 68 -23.60 -18.38 -4.06
CA GLN A 68 -22.61 -17.65 -4.86
C GLN A 68 -22.73 -16.13 -4.68
N LEU A 69 -23.96 -15.63 -4.50
CA LEU A 69 -24.21 -14.21 -4.27
C LEU A 69 -23.74 -13.80 -2.88
N VAL A 70 -23.97 -14.64 -1.86
CA VAL A 70 -23.47 -14.43 -0.49
C VAL A 70 -21.94 -14.36 -0.48
N LEU A 71 -21.26 -15.33 -1.12
CA LEU A 71 -19.80 -15.32 -1.21
C LEU A 71 -19.27 -14.11 -1.99
N PHE A 72 -19.98 -13.67 -3.04
CA PHE A 72 -19.61 -12.46 -3.78
C PHE A 72 -19.70 -11.20 -2.91
N ASP A 73 -20.76 -11.07 -2.10
CA ASP A 73 -20.91 -9.96 -1.16
C ASP A 73 -19.83 -9.98 -0.06
N GLU A 74 -19.46 -11.17 0.45
CA GLU A 74 -18.33 -11.33 1.37
C GLU A 74 -17.01 -10.83 0.76
N ILE A 75 -16.75 -11.20 -0.50
CA ILE A 75 -15.56 -10.74 -1.24
C ILE A 75 -15.60 -9.22 -1.39
N ARG A 76 -16.76 -8.65 -1.75
CA ARG A 76 -16.93 -7.20 -1.87
C ARG A 76 -16.61 -6.50 -0.55
N SER A 77 -17.17 -6.98 0.56
CA SER A 77 -16.85 -6.46 1.90
C SER A 77 -15.35 -6.55 2.19
N LYS A 78 -14.71 -7.65 1.80
CA LYS A 78 -13.26 -7.82 2.00
C LYS A 78 -12.43 -6.84 1.19
N LEU A 79 -12.86 -6.49 -0.02
CA LEU A 79 -12.18 -5.49 -0.85
C LEU A 79 -12.34 -4.07 -0.29
N GLU A 80 -13.48 -3.76 0.34
CA GLU A 80 -13.64 -2.51 1.10
C GLU A 80 -12.65 -2.44 2.28
N GLU A 81 -12.47 -3.53 3.02
CA GLU A 81 -11.42 -3.59 4.06
C GLU A 81 -10.00 -3.41 3.47
N CYS A 82 -9.73 -3.94 2.27
CA CYS A 82 -8.46 -3.73 1.59
C CYS A 82 -8.25 -2.24 1.24
N LYS A 83 -9.30 -1.54 0.82
CA LYS A 83 -9.24 -0.09 0.56
C LYS A 83 -8.87 0.68 1.84
N ASP A 84 -9.49 0.34 2.97
CA ASP A 84 -9.20 1.00 4.26
C ASP A 84 -7.75 0.73 4.72
N LYS A 85 -7.25 -0.49 4.56
CA LYS A 85 -5.83 -0.80 4.83
C LYS A 85 -4.89 -0.04 3.92
N HIS A 86 -5.19 0.04 2.63
CA HIS A 86 -4.38 0.80 1.69
C HIS A 86 -4.33 2.30 2.06
N LEU A 87 -5.46 2.88 2.47
CA LEU A 87 -5.52 4.25 2.97
C LEU A 87 -4.66 4.45 4.23
N ARG A 88 -4.71 3.50 5.18
CA ARG A 88 -3.84 3.51 6.36
C ARG A 88 -2.36 3.52 5.99
N ASN A 89 -1.95 2.72 5.00
CA ASN A 89 -0.57 2.65 4.53
C ASN A 89 -0.12 3.98 3.90
N ASP A 90 -0.97 4.59 3.08
CA ASP A 90 -0.71 5.88 2.46
C ASP A 90 -0.55 7.01 3.49
N ILE A 91 -1.41 7.05 4.51
CA ILE A 91 -1.30 8.02 5.62
C ILE A 91 0.04 7.87 6.36
N LEU A 92 0.45 6.63 6.64
CA LEU A 92 1.73 6.36 7.31
C LEU A 92 2.91 6.83 6.46
N LEU A 93 2.94 6.48 5.17
CA LEU A 93 4.00 6.87 4.25
C LEU A 93 4.12 8.40 4.15
N LYS A 94 3.00 9.10 3.97
CA LYS A 94 2.95 10.57 3.92
C LYS A 94 3.50 11.19 5.21
N LYS A 95 3.08 10.68 6.38
CA LYS A 95 3.60 11.14 7.67
C LYS A 95 5.11 10.99 7.78
N GLN A 96 5.66 9.85 7.33
CA GLN A 96 7.10 9.63 7.34
C GLN A 96 7.84 10.59 6.41
N MET A 97 7.31 10.84 5.21
CA MET A 97 7.89 11.81 4.27
C MET A 97 7.92 13.22 4.87
N GLU A 98 6.84 13.67 5.51
CA GLU A 98 6.79 14.98 6.15
C GLU A 98 7.81 15.10 7.30
N ILE A 99 7.96 14.07 8.13
CA ILE A 99 8.99 14.04 9.18
C ILE A 99 10.39 14.17 8.57
N THR A 100 10.69 13.41 7.50
CA THR A 100 11.98 13.46 6.83
C THR A 100 12.26 14.84 6.23
N LYS A 101 11.28 15.45 5.54
CA LYS A 101 11.40 16.81 4.99
C LYS A 101 11.67 17.85 6.08
N ASN A 102 10.91 17.79 7.18
CA ASN A 102 11.08 18.71 8.30
C ASN A 102 12.47 18.57 8.94
N LEU A 103 12.94 17.34 9.11
CA LEU A 103 14.28 17.08 9.65
C LEU A 103 15.38 17.67 8.73
N ILE A 104 15.28 17.45 7.42
CA ILE A 104 16.22 18.02 6.44
C ILE A 104 16.18 19.55 6.49
N SER A 105 14.98 20.15 6.53
CA SER A 105 14.83 21.61 6.60
C SER A 105 15.50 22.20 7.85
N VAL A 106 15.30 21.58 9.03
CA VAL A 106 15.94 22.02 10.27
C VAL A 106 17.46 21.91 10.18
N LEU A 107 18.01 20.84 9.62
CA LEU A 107 19.45 20.64 9.47
C LEU A 107 20.07 21.65 8.49
N THR A 108 19.43 21.88 7.34
CA THR A 108 19.90 22.85 6.34
C THR A 108 19.81 24.29 6.86
N ASN A 109 18.71 24.68 7.52
CA ASN A 109 18.56 26.02 8.08
C ASN A 109 19.52 26.32 9.24
N ARG A 110 19.86 25.32 10.07
CA ARG A 110 20.90 25.47 11.11
C ARG A 110 22.27 25.76 10.49
N ASN A 111 22.62 25.09 9.38
CA ASN A 111 23.86 25.36 8.66
C ASN A 111 23.87 26.77 8.07
N GLU A 112 22.76 27.26 7.51
CA GLU A 112 22.70 28.65 7.01
C GLU A 112 22.91 29.68 8.11
N LEU A 113 22.29 29.50 9.28
CA LEU A 113 22.47 30.39 10.44
C LEU A 113 23.92 30.38 10.95
N GLN A 114 24.56 29.21 11.06
CA GLN A 114 25.96 29.10 11.46
C GLN A 114 26.89 29.76 10.43
N THR A 115 26.68 29.50 9.14
CA THR A 115 27.49 30.09 8.05
C THR A 115 27.36 31.61 8.00
N ASN A 116 26.16 32.16 8.28
CA ASN A 116 25.94 33.61 8.35
C ASN A 116 26.68 34.27 9.53
N VAL A 117 26.76 33.59 10.68
CA VAL A 117 27.48 34.10 11.86
C VAL A 117 28.99 34.12 11.63
N TYR A 118 29.57 33.05 11.04
CA TYR A 118 31.00 33.03 10.68
C TYR A 118 31.34 34.06 9.59
N ASN A 119 30.48 34.23 8.57
CA ASN A 119 30.70 35.24 7.54
C ASN A 119 30.63 36.69 8.05
N LYS A 120 29.81 36.97 9.07
CA LYS A 120 29.74 38.31 9.68
C LYS A 120 30.91 38.57 10.61
N LEU A 121 31.42 37.55 11.32
CA LEU A 121 32.62 37.67 12.16
C LEU A 121 33.91 37.78 11.34
N GLY A 122 34.00 37.11 10.18
CA GLY A 122 35.17 37.19 9.29
C GLY A 122 35.26 38.45 8.41
N LYS A 123 34.19 39.26 8.35
CA LYS A 123 34.15 40.54 7.59
C LYS A 123 34.38 41.78 8.46
N LEU A 124 34.69 41.60 9.75
CA LEU A 124 35.03 42.68 10.69
C LEU A 124 36.56 42.84 10.90
N SER A 125 37.39 42.31 10.00
CA SER A 125 38.84 42.49 9.98
C SER A 125 39.26 43.49 8.93
#